data_AF-A0A524D8H5-F1
#
_entry.id   AF-A0A524D8H5-F1
#
_cell.length_a   1.000
_cell.length_b   1.000
_cell.length_c   1.000
_cell.angle_alpha   90.00
_cell.angle_beta   90.00
_cell.angle_gamma   90.00
#
_symmetry.space_group_name_H-M   'P 1'
#
loop_
_entity.id
_entity.type
_entity.pdbx_description
1 polymer ?
#
loop_
_entity_poly.entity_id
_entity_poly.type
_entity_poly.pdbx_seq_one_letter_code
_entity_poly.pdbx_strand_id
1 'polypeptide(L)'
;MERLDSKINSILKSDLIFNEKLRDEILNIIRKKCNQCNSIPIECALQPHCGDRKLLRAQIDMGVPREMLPQFCYEQQIQTIVRFMNGQVNLIDPVDVKIFLNDFLRKIIKEKKNKFRNSDNLYSKLVVRLAEYGPDNFYSVRDSDEEGLIIFLLNDSIYVLDFEKQLAIINYHDSYPQSDEELKMILNLLTQRYTLDYKIKKRLLGWWLLSFTFPNEIKIDEKKINSLKNELRNFTGYVNFLETYNNYLLKVDIKTPKSMNWEKEKLPIKDLKGMFKIINQFKE
;
A
#
# COMPACT_ATOMS: atom_id res chain seq x y z
N MET A 1 -38.31 -8.55 21.96
CA MET A 1 -36.94 -8.32 21.48
C MET A 1 -36.22 -9.62 21.19
N GLU A 2 -36.23 -10.63 22.07
CA GLU A 2 -35.52 -11.93 21.86
C GLU A 2 -35.84 -12.70 20.56
N ARG A 3 -37.06 -12.56 19.98
CA ARG A 3 -37.43 -13.23 18.73
C ARG A 3 -36.89 -12.57 17.45
N LEU A 4 -36.47 -11.30 17.51
CA LEU A 4 -35.86 -10.59 16.38
C LEU A 4 -34.37 -10.88 16.29
N ASP A 5 -33.70 -10.95 17.44
CA ASP A 5 -32.27 -11.26 17.53
C ASP A 5 -31.97 -12.70 17.08
N SER A 6 -32.85 -13.67 17.34
CA SER A 6 -32.65 -15.05 16.87
C SER A 6 -32.78 -15.19 15.35
N LYS A 7 -33.64 -14.39 14.73
CA LYS A 7 -33.89 -14.41 13.28
C LYS A 7 -32.80 -13.66 12.50
N ILE A 8 -32.29 -12.55 13.05
CA ILE A 8 -31.12 -11.85 12.52
C ILE A 8 -29.88 -12.76 12.62
N ASN A 9 -29.68 -13.42 13.76
CA ASN A 9 -28.57 -14.36 13.93
C ASN A 9 -28.66 -15.58 13.01
N SER A 10 -29.87 -16.06 12.67
CA SER A 10 -30.01 -17.17 11.71
C SER A 10 -29.70 -16.75 10.27
N ILE A 11 -30.10 -15.53 9.88
CA ILE A 11 -29.81 -14.95 8.55
C ILE A 11 -28.31 -14.67 8.41
N LEU A 12 -27.69 -14.05 9.43
CA LEU A 12 -26.25 -13.82 9.45
C LEU A 12 -25.46 -15.14 9.40
N LYS A 13 -25.91 -16.19 10.09
CA LYS A 13 -25.31 -17.53 9.99
C LYS A 13 -25.49 -18.16 8.61
N SER A 14 -26.66 -18.03 7.97
CA SER A 14 -26.87 -18.58 6.62
C SER A 14 -26.03 -17.85 5.57
N ASP A 15 -25.87 -16.52 5.70
CA ASP A 15 -25.02 -15.74 4.81
C ASP A 15 -23.54 -16.07 5.01
N LEU A 16 -23.11 -16.26 6.27
CA LEU A 16 -21.75 -16.74 6.57
C LEU A 16 -21.48 -18.13 5.98
N ILE A 17 -22.41 -19.08 6.14
CA ILE A 17 -22.28 -20.45 5.58
C ILE A 17 -22.29 -20.44 4.05
N PHE A 18 -23.14 -19.60 3.44
CA PHE A 18 -23.19 -19.44 1.99
C PHE A 18 -21.87 -18.86 1.45
N ASN A 19 -21.32 -17.85 2.15
CA ASN A 19 -20.04 -17.26 1.81
C ASN A 19 -18.86 -18.23 1.98
N GLU A 20 -18.90 -19.11 3.00
CA GLU A 20 -17.88 -20.15 3.19
C GLU A 20 -17.89 -21.19 2.06
N LYS A 21 -19.07 -21.70 1.68
CA LYS A 21 -19.17 -22.65 0.56
C LYS A 21 -18.71 -22.06 -0.77
N LEU A 22 -19.13 -20.83 -1.06
CA LEU A 22 -18.71 -20.12 -2.27
C LEU A 22 -17.19 -19.89 -2.27
N ARG A 23 -16.61 -19.49 -1.13
CA ARG A 23 -15.15 -19.37 -0.97
C ARG A 23 -14.44 -20.68 -1.26
N ASP A 24 -14.93 -21.81 -0.73
CA ASP A 24 -14.34 -23.12 -0.95
C ASP A 24 -14.40 -23.56 -2.42
N GLU A 25 -15.52 -23.31 -3.10
CA GLU A 25 -15.67 -23.57 -4.53
C GLU A 25 -14.69 -22.75 -5.38
N ILE A 26 -14.58 -21.44 -5.10
CA ILE A 26 -13.63 -20.55 -5.75
C ILE A 26 -12.19 -21.03 -5.49
N LEU A 27 -11.86 -21.37 -4.25
CA LEU A 27 -10.53 -21.89 -3.89
C LEU A 27 -10.22 -23.20 -4.62
N ASN A 28 -11.20 -24.08 -4.80
CA ASN A 28 -11.03 -25.32 -5.55
C ASN A 28 -10.78 -25.06 -7.04
N ILE A 29 -11.47 -24.10 -7.64
CA ILE A 29 -11.22 -23.68 -9.04
C ILE A 29 -9.81 -23.10 -9.18
N ILE A 30 -9.42 -22.21 -8.25
CA ILE A 30 -8.08 -21.60 -8.24
C ILE A 30 -7.00 -22.69 -8.09
N ARG A 31 -7.16 -23.62 -7.14
CA ARG A 31 -6.22 -24.73 -6.90
C ARG A 31 -6.03 -25.59 -8.14
N LYS A 32 -7.12 -25.93 -8.84
CA LYS A 32 -7.03 -26.70 -10.10
C LYS A 32 -6.17 -25.97 -11.14
N LYS A 33 -6.39 -24.67 -11.34
CA LYS A 33 -5.58 -23.84 -12.26
C LYS A 33 -4.12 -23.73 -11.81
N CYS A 34 -3.87 -23.53 -10.52
CA CYS A 34 -2.51 -23.48 -9.96
C CYS A 34 -1.78 -24.81 -10.16
N ASN A 35 -2.46 -25.95 -9.96
CA ASN A 35 -1.86 -27.28 -10.16
C ASN A 35 -1.50 -27.52 -11.63
N GLN A 36 -2.35 -27.08 -12.57
CA GLN A 36 -2.03 -27.13 -14.00
C GLN A 36 -0.80 -26.29 -14.33
N CYS A 37 -0.74 -25.05 -13.84
CA CYS A 37 0.42 -24.16 -14.04
C CYS A 37 1.71 -24.75 -13.44
N ASN A 38 1.63 -25.33 -12.24
CA ASN A 38 2.78 -25.91 -11.54
C ASN A 38 3.29 -27.22 -12.18
N SER A 39 2.54 -27.83 -13.10
CA SER A 39 2.98 -29.05 -13.77
C SER A 39 4.21 -28.84 -14.66
N ILE A 40 4.48 -27.59 -15.08
CA ILE A 40 5.65 -27.20 -15.86
C ILE A 40 6.35 -26.03 -15.15
N PRO A 41 7.32 -26.29 -14.25
CA PRO A 41 7.92 -25.26 -13.38
C PRO A 41 8.58 -24.10 -14.15
N ILE A 42 9.20 -24.38 -15.30
CA ILE A 42 9.87 -23.37 -16.13
C ILE A 42 8.85 -22.37 -16.69
N GLU A 43 7.74 -22.86 -17.25
CA GLU A 43 6.64 -22.03 -17.73
C GLU A 43 6.02 -21.24 -16.58
N CYS A 44 5.79 -21.89 -15.43
CA CYS A 44 5.25 -21.24 -14.26
C CYS A 44 6.14 -20.10 -13.71
N ALA A 45 7.47 -20.21 -13.87
CA ALA A 45 8.41 -19.18 -13.44
C ALA A 45 8.39 -17.97 -14.39
N LEU A 46 8.42 -18.23 -15.70
CA LEU A 46 8.59 -17.21 -16.73
C LEU A 46 7.26 -16.57 -17.16
N GLN A 47 6.20 -17.36 -17.26
CA GLN A 47 4.88 -16.98 -17.75
C GLN A 47 3.77 -17.71 -16.97
N PRO A 48 3.59 -17.40 -15.68
CA PRO A 48 2.52 -18.01 -14.90
C PRO A 48 1.15 -17.75 -15.55
N HIS A 49 0.32 -18.79 -15.66
CA HIS A 49 -1.02 -18.71 -16.27
C HIS A 49 -1.96 -17.70 -15.59
N CYS A 50 -1.61 -17.26 -14.39
CA CYS A 50 -2.34 -16.26 -13.62
C CYS A 50 -1.83 -14.82 -13.82
N GLY A 51 -1.01 -14.59 -14.86
CA GLY A 51 -0.34 -13.30 -15.11
C GLY A 51 0.62 -12.98 -13.97
N ASP A 52 0.52 -11.79 -13.39
CA ASP A 52 1.33 -11.34 -12.24
C ASP A 52 0.97 -12.05 -10.91
N ARG A 53 0.73 -13.35 -10.94
CA ARG A 53 0.42 -14.19 -9.78
C ARG A 53 -0.80 -13.69 -9.01
N LYS A 54 -1.77 -13.11 -9.73
CA LYS A 54 -3.01 -12.55 -9.15
C LYS A 54 -3.79 -13.60 -8.35
N LEU A 55 -3.77 -14.85 -8.79
CA LEU A 55 -4.41 -15.95 -8.07
C LEU A 55 -3.74 -16.27 -6.74
N LEU A 56 -2.40 -16.20 -6.65
CA LEU A 56 -1.68 -16.39 -5.39
C LEU A 56 -2.01 -15.25 -4.41
N ARG A 57 -2.06 -14.00 -4.89
CA ARG A 57 -2.50 -12.85 -4.09
C ARG A 57 -3.92 -13.04 -3.56
N ALA A 58 -4.85 -13.46 -4.41
CA ALA A 58 -6.23 -13.74 -4.01
C ALA A 58 -6.31 -14.85 -2.94
N GLN A 59 -5.51 -15.91 -3.03
CA GLN A 59 -5.47 -16.94 -2.00
C GLN A 59 -4.97 -16.42 -0.65
N ILE A 60 -3.94 -15.56 -0.66
CA ILE A 60 -3.42 -14.92 0.55
C ILE A 60 -4.48 -13.98 1.16
N ASP A 61 -5.17 -13.21 0.33
CA ASP A 61 -6.27 -12.33 0.76
C ASP A 61 -7.46 -13.10 1.33
N MET A 62 -7.73 -14.29 0.78
CA MET A 62 -8.71 -15.21 1.33
C MET A 62 -8.22 -15.91 2.61
N GLY A 63 -7.04 -15.59 3.15
CA GLY A 63 -6.52 -16.20 4.39
C GLY A 63 -6.17 -17.69 4.25
N VAL A 64 -5.85 -18.15 3.03
CA VAL A 64 -5.37 -19.53 2.83
C VAL A 64 -4.04 -19.69 3.57
N PRO A 65 -3.86 -20.72 4.41
CA PRO A 65 -2.64 -20.90 5.16
C PRO A 65 -1.46 -21.21 4.23
N ARG A 66 -0.25 -20.84 4.67
CA ARG A 66 1.00 -20.93 3.90
C ARG A 66 1.23 -22.32 3.30
N GLU A 67 0.90 -23.37 4.04
CA GLU A 67 1.11 -24.77 3.67
C GLU A 67 0.24 -25.20 2.48
N MET A 68 -0.90 -24.54 2.28
CA MET A 68 -1.86 -24.84 1.22
C MET A 68 -1.67 -23.98 -0.04
N LEU A 69 -0.74 -23.02 -0.01
CA LEU A 69 -0.40 -22.22 -1.19
C LEU A 69 0.46 -23.02 -2.18
N PRO A 70 0.42 -22.68 -3.48
CA PRO A 70 1.35 -23.24 -4.47
C PRO A 70 2.79 -22.84 -4.12
N GLN A 71 3.52 -23.74 -3.45
CA GLN A 71 4.83 -23.46 -2.84
C GLN A 71 5.83 -22.85 -3.82
N PHE A 72 5.92 -23.41 -5.03
CA PHE A 72 6.82 -22.91 -6.07
C PHE A 72 6.55 -21.43 -6.41
N CYS A 73 5.29 -21.08 -6.71
CA CYS A 73 4.90 -19.69 -6.97
C CYS A 73 5.18 -18.78 -5.79
N TYR A 74 4.92 -19.25 -4.57
CA TYR A 74 5.12 -18.46 -3.37
C TYR A 74 6.61 -18.19 -3.10
N GLU A 75 7.47 -19.20 -3.27
CA GLU A 75 8.92 -19.05 -3.12
C GLU A 75 9.54 -18.15 -4.17
N GLN A 76 9.14 -18.31 -5.43
CA GLN A 76 9.56 -17.44 -6.52
C GLN A 76 9.13 -15.97 -6.27
N GLN A 77 7.98 -15.75 -5.63
CA GLN A 77 7.52 -14.41 -5.27
C GLN A 77 8.42 -13.81 -4.18
N ILE A 78 8.79 -14.59 -3.16
CA ILE A 78 9.75 -14.17 -2.14
C ILE A 78 11.10 -13.82 -2.77
N GLN A 79 11.62 -14.63 -3.70
CA GLN A 79 12.88 -14.35 -4.39
C GLN A 79 12.80 -13.03 -5.19
N THR A 80 11.68 -12.79 -5.87
CA THR A 80 11.45 -11.53 -6.60
C THR A 80 11.49 -10.32 -5.64
N ILE A 81 10.85 -10.44 -4.48
CA ILE A 81 10.85 -9.37 -3.46
C ILE A 81 12.27 -9.12 -2.93
N VAL A 82 13.05 -10.17 -2.62
CA VAL A 82 14.44 -10.03 -2.15
C VAL A 82 15.29 -9.29 -3.19
N ARG A 83 15.19 -9.68 -4.47
CA ARG A 83 15.88 -9.00 -5.57
C ARG A 83 15.46 -7.53 -5.68
N PHE A 84 14.14 -7.28 -5.61
CA PHE A 84 13.57 -5.93 -5.68
C PHE A 84 14.08 -5.01 -4.57
N MET A 85 14.07 -5.50 -3.32
CA MET A 85 14.57 -4.74 -2.17
C MET A 85 16.06 -4.43 -2.26
N ASN A 86 16.84 -5.33 -2.87
CA ASN A 86 18.26 -5.11 -3.16
C ASN A 86 18.51 -4.20 -4.38
N GLY A 87 17.48 -3.60 -4.97
CA GLY A 87 17.60 -2.75 -6.16
C GLY A 87 18.02 -3.50 -7.42
N GLN A 88 17.90 -4.83 -7.44
CA GLN A 88 18.23 -5.64 -8.62
C GLN A 88 17.10 -5.57 -9.63
N VAL A 89 17.45 -5.52 -10.92
CA VAL A 89 16.48 -5.53 -12.01
C VAL A 89 15.66 -6.84 -11.95
N ASN A 90 14.34 -6.68 -11.93
CA ASN A 90 13.39 -7.77 -12.09
C ASN A 90 12.75 -7.70 -13.46
N LEU A 91 12.30 -8.85 -13.96
CA LEU A 91 11.50 -8.91 -15.19
C LEU A 91 10.12 -8.26 -14.99
N ILE A 92 9.60 -8.36 -13.76
CA ILE A 92 8.28 -7.86 -13.36
C ILE A 92 8.43 -7.22 -11.99
N ASP A 93 7.98 -5.96 -11.85
CA ASP A 93 7.96 -5.27 -10.57
C ASP A 93 6.90 -5.87 -9.65
N PRO A 94 7.22 -6.11 -8.36
CA PRO A 94 6.30 -6.74 -7.42
C PRO A 94 5.25 -5.76 -6.90
N VAL A 95 4.37 -5.25 -7.79
CA VAL A 95 3.30 -4.30 -7.48
C VAL A 95 2.21 -4.93 -6.60
N ASP A 96 1.94 -4.33 -5.45
CA ASP A 96 0.94 -4.77 -4.45
C ASP A 96 1.06 -6.26 -4.11
N VAL A 97 2.30 -6.73 -3.98
CA VAL A 97 2.57 -8.14 -3.72
C VAL A 97 2.43 -8.42 -2.23
N LYS A 98 1.59 -9.41 -1.87
CA LYS A 98 1.31 -9.79 -0.47
C LYS A 98 2.04 -11.07 -0.10
N ILE A 99 2.69 -11.10 1.05
CA ILE A 99 3.28 -12.31 1.65
C ILE A 99 3.00 -12.37 3.16
N PHE A 100 3.19 -13.53 3.77
CA PHE A 100 3.06 -13.63 5.23
C PHE A 100 4.16 -12.81 5.92
N LEU A 101 3.76 -12.04 6.94
CA LEU A 101 4.66 -11.20 7.73
C LEU A 101 5.82 -12.02 8.32
N ASN A 102 5.52 -13.21 8.81
CA ASN A 102 6.54 -14.13 9.33
C ASN A 102 7.60 -14.52 8.29
N ASP A 103 7.23 -14.69 7.03
CA ASP A 103 8.18 -14.98 5.96
C ASP A 103 8.95 -13.72 5.56
N PHE A 104 8.29 -12.55 5.53
CA PHE A 104 8.98 -11.27 5.33
C PHE A 104 10.08 -11.07 6.35
N LEU A 105 9.76 -11.16 7.64
CA LEU A 105 10.72 -10.94 8.72
C LEU A 105 11.88 -11.95 8.70
N ARG A 106 11.61 -13.23 8.43
CA ARG A 106 12.64 -14.27 8.47
C ARG A 106 13.48 -14.39 7.22
N LYS A 107 12.87 -14.27 6.04
CA LYS A 107 13.55 -14.57 4.78
C LYS A 107 14.12 -13.30 4.14
N ILE A 108 13.47 -12.16 4.36
CA ILE A 108 13.88 -10.88 3.79
C ILE A 108 14.70 -10.12 4.82
N ILE A 109 14.11 -9.81 5.98
CA ILE A 109 14.82 -9.06 7.02
C ILE A 109 15.86 -9.93 7.77
N LYS A 110 15.85 -11.25 7.54
CA LYS A 110 16.75 -12.25 8.16
C LYS A 110 16.71 -12.27 9.69
N GLU A 111 15.59 -11.86 10.27
CA GLU A 111 15.43 -11.82 11.72
C GLU A 111 14.89 -13.14 12.28
N LYS A 112 15.40 -13.54 13.45
CA LYS A 112 15.04 -14.81 14.08
C LYS A 112 13.72 -14.70 14.84
N LYS A 113 12.90 -15.75 14.71
CA LYS A 113 11.55 -15.96 15.28
C LYS A 113 11.39 -15.57 16.76
N ASN A 114 12.43 -15.73 17.57
CA ASN A 114 12.38 -15.52 19.03
C ASN A 114 12.59 -14.06 19.47
N LYS A 115 12.94 -13.13 18.57
CA LYS A 115 13.28 -11.74 18.92
C LYS A 115 12.14 -10.71 18.75
N PHE A 116 10.98 -11.16 18.28
CA PHE A 116 9.82 -10.32 17.93
C PHE A 116 8.69 -10.35 18.98
N ARG A 117 8.80 -11.16 20.04
CA ARG A 117 7.76 -11.23 21.09
C ARG A 117 7.74 -10.02 22.04
N ASN A 118 8.78 -9.20 22.06
CA ASN A 118 8.83 -7.96 22.82
C ASN A 118 8.73 -6.78 21.85
N SER A 119 7.59 -6.09 21.85
CA SER A 119 7.23 -4.96 20.98
C SER A 119 8.22 -3.80 21.05
N ASP A 120 8.75 -3.53 22.25
CA ASP A 120 9.49 -2.30 22.58
C ASP A 120 10.81 -2.13 21.84
N ASN A 121 11.26 -3.15 21.10
CA ASN A 121 12.50 -3.14 20.35
C ASN A 121 12.33 -3.68 18.93
N LEU A 122 11.10 -3.73 18.41
CA LEU A 122 10.80 -4.23 17.07
C LEU A 122 11.15 -3.21 16.00
N TYR A 123 10.61 -2.01 16.20
CA TYR A 123 10.76 -0.88 15.32
C TYR A 123 12.24 -0.53 15.12
N SER A 124 12.99 -0.39 16.21
CA SER A 124 14.42 -0.07 16.19
C SER A 124 15.22 -1.11 15.40
N LYS A 125 14.95 -2.41 15.59
CA LYS A 125 15.61 -3.48 14.83
C LYS A 125 15.22 -3.45 13.35
N LEU A 126 13.94 -3.24 13.04
CA LEU A 126 13.47 -3.14 11.66
C LEU A 126 14.13 -1.97 10.95
N VAL A 127 14.19 -0.78 11.58
CA VAL A 127 14.86 0.40 11.03
C VAL A 127 16.34 0.11 10.74
N VAL A 128 17.07 -0.45 11.71
CA VAL A 128 18.51 -0.78 11.52
C VAL A 128 18.69 -1.75 10.36
N ARG A 129 17.85 -2.79 10.25
CA ARG A 129 17.93 -3.77 9.16
C ARG A 129 17.53 -3.21 7.81
N LEU A 130 16.47 -2.39 7.76
CA LEU A 130 16.04 -1.76 6.52
C LEU A 130 17.08 -0.75 6.02
N ALA A 131 17.80 -0.08 6.93
CA ALA A 131 18.92 0.77 6.57
C ALA A 131 20.09 0.00 5.91
N GLU A 132 20.25 -1.31 6.19
CA GLU A 132 21.25 -2.16 5.49
C GLU A 132 20.95 -2.29 3.99
N TYR A 133 19.70 -2.07 3.54
CA TYR A 133 19.33 -2.10 2.12
C TYR A 133 19.66 -0.78 1.39
N GLY A 134 20.14 0.24 2.10
CA GLY A 134 20.65 1.48 1.52
C GLY A 134 20.23 2.72 2.32
N PRO A 135 21.16 3.46 2.95
CA PRO A 135 20.84 4.63 3.77
C PRO A 135 20.20 5.77 2.96
N ASP A 136 20.58 5.94 1.69
CA ASP A 136 20.00 6.97 0.80
C ASP A 136 18.63 6.56 0.23
N ASN A 137 18.26 5.29 0.42
CA ASN A 137 17.06 4.70 -0.15
C ASN A 137 15.95 4.50 0.88
N PHE A 138 16.25 4.68 2.17
CA PHE A 138 15.35 4.47 3.29
C PHE A 138 14.98 5.80 3.93
N TYR A 139 13.70 6.16 3.93
CA TYR A 139 13.27 7.51 4.30
C TYR A 139 12.61 7.59 5.66
N SER A 140 11.81 6.59 6.04
CA SER A 140 11.10 6.61 7.32
C SER A 140 10.31 5.35 7.58
N VAL A 141 10.09 5.06 8.86
CA VAL A 141 9.17 4.06 9.37
C VAL A 141 8.17 4.77 10.27
N ARG A 142 6.89 4.45 10.15
CA ARG A 142 5.84 4.90 11.07
C ARG A 142 5.14 3.69 11.64
N ASP A 143 4.85 3.74 12.93
CA ASP A 143 4.05 2.74 13.64
C ASP A 143 2.73 3.40 14.08
N SER A 144 1.64 2.64 13.99
CA SER A 144 0.36 2.99 14.59
C SER A 144 0.07 1.92 15.65
N ASP A 145 0.30 2.24 16.91
CA ASP A 145 0.03 1.33 18.04
C ASP A 145 -1.43 0.83 18.04
N GLU A 146 -2.35 1.64 17.52
CA GLU A 146 -3.78 1.31 17.45
C GLU A 146 -4.13 0.34 16.30
N GLU A 147 -3.43 0.40 15.16
CA GLU A 147 -3.74 -0.43 13.98
C GLU A 147 -2.70 -1.55 13.74
N GLY A 148 -1.61 -1.58 14.52
CA GLY A 148 -0.52 -2.54 14.33
C GLY A 148 0.09 -2.45 12.93
N LEU A 149 0.25 -1.25 12.39
CA LEU A 149 0.76 -1.02 11.04
C LEU A 149 2.16 -0.41 11.10
N ILE A 150 3.07 -1.00 10.34
CA ILE A 150 4.37 -0.38 10.04
C ILE A 150 4.44 -0.06 8.55
N ILE A 151 4.59 1.23 8.20
CA ILE A 151 4.74 1.66 6.80
C ILE A 151 6.10 2.32 6.60
N PHE A 152 6.79 1.95 5.53
CA PHE A 152 8.08 2.52 5.19
C PHE A 152 8.29 2.69 3.69
N LEU A 153 9.23 3.56 3.33
CA LEU A 153 9.64 3.83 1.95
C LEU A 153 11.06 3.33 1.72
N LEU A 154 11.25 2.45 0.74
CA LEU A 154 12.54 1.91 0.30
C LEU A 154 12.62 1.89 -1.23
N ASN A 155 13.66 2.46 -1.84
CA ASN A 155 13.84 2.53 -3.30
C ASN A 155 12.60 3.13 -4.02
N ASP A 156 12.07 4.24 -3.50
CA ASP A 156 10.81 4.87 -3.95
C ASP A 156 9.56 3.96 -3.86
N SER A 157 9.67 2.77 -3.28
CA SER A 157 8.56 1.82 -3.14
C SER A 157 8.04 1.84 -1.70
N ILE A 158 6.72 1.87 -1.54
CA ILE A 158 6.07 1.84 -0.22
C ILE A 158 5.85 0.39 0.19
N TYR A 159 6.11 0.09 1.45
CA TYR A 159 5.93 -1.21 2.05
C TYR A 159 5.02 -1.06 3.27
N VAL A 160 4.09 -1.99 3.44
CA VAL A 160 3.15 -2.02 4.57
C VAL A 160 3.29 -3.35 5.28
N LEU A 161 3.61 -3.33 6.57
CA LEU A 161 3.57 -4.50 7.44
C LEU A 161 2.33 -4.37 8.32
N ASP A 162 1.38 -5.29 8.13
CA ASP A 162 0.13 -5.34 8.86
C ASP A 162 0.21 -6.50 9.86
N PHE A 163 0.40 -6.16 11.14
CA PHE A 163 0.55 -7.13 12.21
C PHE A 163 -0.77 -7.76 12.61
N GLU A 164 -1.90 -7.07 12.44
CA GLU A 164 -3.22 -7.65 12.69
C GLU A 164 -3.53 -8.73 11.65
N LYS A 165 -3.32 -8.44 10.36
CA LYS A 165 -3.54 -9.40 9.27
C LYS A 165 -2.40 -10.41 9.13
N GLN A 166 -1.27 -10.20 9.80
CA GLN A 166 -0.05 -11.00 9.65
C GLN A 166 0.47 -11.02 8.20
N LEU A 167 0.39 -9.89 7.50
CA LEU A 167 0.78 -9.74 6.11
C LEU A 167 1.82 -8.62 5.92
N ALA A 168 2.64 -8.76 4.89
CA ALA A 168 3.46 -7.69 4.34
C ALA A 168 3.04 -7.43 2.90
N ILE A 169 2.80 -6.16 2.58
CA ILE A 169 2.47 -5.66 1.24
C ILE A 169 3.70 -4.94 0.69
N ILE A 170 4.16 -5.40 -0.47
CA ILE A 170 5.37 -4.94 -1.14
C ILE A 170 4.97 -4.05 -2.32
N ASN A 171 5.68 -2.93 -2.47
CA ASN A 171 5.43 -1.92 -3.50
C ASN A 171 3.96 -1.55 -3.59
N TYR A 172 3.45 -1.00 -2.49
CA TYR A 172 2.09 -0.54 -2.34
C TYR A 172 1.84 0.63 -3.29
N HIS A 173 1.17 0.37 -4.41
CA HIS A 173 1.23 1.22 -5.60
C HIS A 173 -0.14 1.38 -6.26
N ASP A 174 -0.79 0.30 -6.72
CA ASP A 174 -2.11 0.38 -7.36
C ASP A 174 -3.26 0.35 -6.36
N SER A 175 -2.96 -0.06 -5.14
CA SER A 175 -3.89 -0.08 -4.01
C SER A 175 -4.11 1.32 -3.42
N TYR A 176 -5.01 1.40 -2.45
CA TYR A 176 -5.43 2.65 -1.79
C TYR A 176 -5.39 2.49 -0.28
N PRO A 177 -5.18 3.57 0.51
CA PRO A 177 -5.18 3.46 1.97
C PRO A 177 -6.52 2.94 2.49
N GLN A 178 -6.49 1.94 3.38
CA GLN A 178 -7.67 1.30 3.97
C GLN A 178 -8.20 2.08 5.20
N SER A 179 -7.34 2.86 5.85
CA SER A 179 -7.70 3.71 6.98
C SER A 179 -7.27 5.16 6.78
N ASP A 180 -7.86 6.05 7.58
CA ASP A 180 -7.47 7.46 7.62
C ASP A 180 -6.05 7.60 8.21
N GLU A 181 -5.65 6.67 9.08
CA GLU A 181 -4.33 6.67 9.71
C GLU A 181 -3.26 6.18 8.74
N GLU A 182 -3.52 5.09 8.02
CA GLU A 182 -2.67 4.60 6.94
C GLU A 182 -2.42 5.70 5.90
N LEU A 183 -3.46 6.46 5.51
CA LEU A 183 -3.30 7.61 4.62
C LEU A 183 -2.33 8.66 5.21
N LYS A 184 -2.54 9.07 6.47
CA LYS A 184 -1.66 10.08 7.10
C LYS A 184 -0.22 9.58 7.19
N MET A 185 -0.01 8.31 7.53
CA MET A 185 1.32 7.70 7.55
C MET A 185 1.97 7.79 6.18
N ILE A 186 1.28 7.39 5.12
CA ILE A 186 1.78 7.47 3.73
C ILE A 186 2.10 8.91 3.34
N LEU A 187 1.21 9.86 3.62
CA LEU A 187 1.45 11.27 3.33
C LEU A 187 2.69 11.79 4.06
N ASN A 188 2.87 11.43 5.34
CA ASN A 188 4.06 11.78 6.11
C ASN A 188 5.35 11.20 5.50
N LEU A 189 5.31 9.96 4.98
CA LEU A 189 6.47 9.37 4.29
C LEU A 189 6.80 10.17 3.01
N LEU A 190 5.79 10.52 2.21
CA LEU A 190 5.98 11.27 0.97
C LEU A 190 6.49 12.69 1.23
N THR A 191 5.99 13.35 2.28
CA THR A 191 6.42 14.71 2.63
C THR A 191 7.88 14.74 3.07
N GLN A 192 8.32 13.73 3.80
CA GLN A 192 9.73 13.56 4.15
C GLN A 192 10.58 13.29 2.91
N ARG A 193 10.14 12.38 2.04
CA ARG A 193 10.83 12.02 0.79
C ARG A 193 11.06 13.20 -0.14
N TYR A 194 10.07 14.08 -0.26
CA TYR A 194 10.08 15.24 -1.17
C TYR A 194 10.36 16.57 -0.45
N THR A 195 10.68 16.56 0.85
CA THR A 195 10.93 17.79 1.63
C THR A 195 9.80 18.85 1.51
N LEU A 196 8.55 18.39 1.52
CA LEU A 196 7.37 19.25 1.36
C LEU A 196 6.68 19.46 2.70
N ASP A 197 6.36 20.72 3.02
CA ASP A 197 5.49 21.03 4.15
C ASP A 197 4.03 20.96 3.74
N TYR A 198 3.25 20.22 4.52
CA TYR A 198 1.83 20.04 4.26
C TYR A 198 0.97 20.17 5.51
N LYS A 199 -0.28 20.58 5.29
CA LYS A 199 -1.36 20.49 6.27
C LYS A 199 -2.51 19.69 5.66
N ILE A 200 -3.08 18.80 6.45
CA ILE A 200 -4.22 17.98 6.03
C ILE A 200 -5.45 18.35 6.85
N LYS A 201 -6.59 18.52 6.17
CA LYS A 201 -7.90 18.77 6.80
C LYS A 201 -8.94 17.83 6.24
N LYS A 202 -9.55 17.01 7.10
CA LYS A 202 -10.70 16.17 6.74
C LYS A 202 -11.92 17.06 6.42
N ARG A 203 -12.61 16.74 5.32
CA ARG A 203 -13.87 17.35 4.89
C ARG A 203 -14.99 16.30 4.98
N LEU A 204 -16.21 16.71 4.67
CA LEU A 204 -17.37 15.82 4.62
C LEU A 204 -17.17 14.75 3.53
N LEU A 205 -17.88 13.62 3.68
CA LEU A 205 -17.91 12.55 2.69
C LEU A 205 -16.49 12.03 2.33
N GLY A 206 -15.63 11.85 3.33
CA GLY A 206 -14.27 11.29 3.18
C GLY A 206 -13.34 12.03 2.20
N TRP A 207 -13.64 13.28 1.89
CA TRP A 207 -12.71 14.16 1.21
C TRP A 207 -11.67 14.67 2.19
N TRP A 208 -10.45 14.86 1.72
CA TRP A 208 -9.38 15.49 2.46
C TRP A 208 -8.81 16.62 1.63
N LEU A 209 -8.51 17.73 2.29
CA LEU A 209 -7.83 18.86 1.69
C LEU A 209 -6.38 18.84 2.14
N LEU A 210 -5.47 18.65 1.19
CA LEU A 210 -4.04 18.86 1.40
C LEU A 210 -3.70 20.31 1.04
N SER A 211 -2.90 20.94 1.89
CA SER A 211 -2.43 22.30 1.69
C SER A 211 -0.91 22.33 1.80
N PHE A 212 -0.25 22.72 0.72
CA PHE A 212 1.20 22.84 0.62
C PHE A 212 1.60 24.31 0.66
N THR A 213 2.66 24.62 1.40
CA THR A 213 3.15 25.99 1.57
C THR A 213 4.52 26.11 0.91
N PHE A 214 4.70 27.13 0.08
CA PHE A 214 5.99 27.46 -0.54
C PHE A 214 6.38 28.88 -0.17
N PRO A 215 7.67 29.16 0.10
CA PRO A 215 8.13 30.51 0.35
C PRO A 215 7.93 31.39 -0.91
N ASN A 216 7.48 32.63 -0.72
CA ASN A 216 7.32 33.61 -1.81
C ASN A 216 8.58 34.48 -1.96
N GLU A 217 9.75 33.84 -2.13
CA GLU A 217 11.01 34.57 -2.34
C GLU A 217 11.13 35.08 -3.79
N ILE A 218 10.54 34.36 -4.74
CA ILE A 218 10.56 34.69 -6.17
C ILE A 218 9.12 34.68 -6.69
N LYS A 219 8.75 35.71 -7.44
CA LYS A 219 7.45 35.78 -8.10
C LYS A 219 7.33 34.66 -9.13
N ILE A 220 6.34 33.79 -8.97
CA ILE A 220 6.11 32.66 -9.88
C ILE A 220 5.25 33.15 -11.06
N ASP A 221 5.67 32.82 -12.29
CA ASP A 221 4.90 33.12 -13.50
C ASP A 221 3.54 32.40 -13.48
N GLU A 222 2.48 33.12 -13.84
CA GLU A 222 1.12 32.60 -13.98
C GLU A 222 1.06 31.40 -14.93
N LYS A 223 1.92 31.37 -15.96
CA LYS A 223 2.04 30.19 -16.84
C LYS A 223 2.53 28.95 -16.11
N LYS A 224 3.54 29.06 -15.21
CA LYS A 224 4.04 27.94 -14.40
C LYS A 224 2.92 27.43 -13.46
N ILE A 225 2.17 28.35 -12.85
CA ILE A 225 1.03 28.03 -11.98
C ILE A 225 -0.07 27.29 -12.75
N ASN A 226 -0.41 27.75 -13.96
CA ASN A 226 -1.44 27.12 -14.78
C ASN A 226 -1.01 25.75 -15.32
N SER A 227 0.27 25.57 -15.66
CA SER A 227 0.83 24.24 -16.00
C SER A 227 0.67 23.28 -14.83
N LEU A 228 1.11 23.68 -13.63
CA LEU A 228 0.97 22.89 -12.41
C LEU A 228 -0.49 22.49 -12.17
N LYS A 229 -1.43 23.45 -12.25
CA LYS A 229 -2.85 23.17 -12.05
C LYS A 229 -3.38 22.12 -13.04
N ASN A 230 -2.97 22.20 -14.30
CA ASN A 230 -3.40 21.26 -15.33
C ASN A 230 -2.83 19.86 -15.11
N GLU A 231 -1.56 19.76 -14.72
CA GLU A 231 -0.95 18.47 -14.39
C GLU A 231 -1.60 17.82 -13.16
N LEU A 232 -1.89 18.61 -12.13
CA LEU A 232 -2.52 18.12 -10.89
C LEU A 232 -3.97 17.66 -11.09
N ARG A 233 -4.70 18.26 -12.04
CA ARG A 233 -6.08 17.84 -12.38
C ARG A 233 -6.18 16.40 -12.88
N ASN A 234 -5.06 15.77 -13.27
CA ASN A 234 -5.04 14.35 -13.59
C ASN A 234 -5.23 13.45 -12.36
N PHE A 235 -5.01 13.98 -11.15
CA PHE A 235 -5.06 13.22 -9.88
C PHE A 235 -6.20 13.68 -8.96
N THR A 236 -6.67 14.92 -9.10
CA THR A 236 -7.59 15.57 -8.15
C THR A 236 -8.66 16.39 -8.86
N GLY A 237 -9.86 16.44 -8.28
CA GLY A 237 -10.98 17.24 -8.79
C GLY A 237 -10.87 18.73 -8.46
N TYR A 238 -10.11 19.08 -7.42
CA TYR A 238 -9.95 20.47 -6.97
C TYR A 238 -8.48 20.83 -6.81
N VAL A 239 -8.06 21.84 -7.57
CA VAL A 239 -6.74 22.47 -7.43
C VAL A 239 -6.93 23.98 -7.31
N ASN A 240 -6.43 24.56 -6.22
CA ASN A 240 -6.42 25.99 -6.02
C ASN A 240 -5.03 26.46 -5.60
N PHE A 241 -4.58 27.59 -6.15
CA PHE A 241 -3.28 28.16 -5.88
C PHE A 241 -3.50 29.62 -5.48
N LEU A 242 -3.07 29.98 -4.28
CA LEU A 242 -3.29 31.28 -3.68
C LEU A 242 -1.94 31.91 -3.33
N GLU A 243 -1.74 33.16 -3.75
CA GLU A 243 -0.64 33.97 -3.27
C GLU A 243 -1.05 34.66 -1.97
N THR A 244 -0.17 34.60 -0.97
CA THR A 244 -0.29 35.33 0.29
C THR A 244 0.94 36.22 0.45
N TYR A 245 0.92 37.14 1.43
CA TYR A 245 2.01 38.11 1.63
C TYR A 245 3.42 37.49 1.63
N ASN A 246 3.59 36.32 2.26
CA ASN A 246 4.91 35.69 2.43
C ASN A 246 5.03 34.32 1.77
N ASN A 247 3.93 33.73 1.29
CA ASN A 247 3.92 32.34 0.83
C ASN A 247 2.96 32.13 -0.34
N TYR A 248 3.22 31.10 -1.13
CA TYR A 248 2.22 30.48 -1.98
C TYR A 248 1.57 29.30 -1.26
N LEU A 249 0.25 29.17 -1.44
CA LEU A 249 -0.55 28.11 -0.87
C LEU A 249 -1.23 27.32 -1.98
N LEU A 250 -0.74 26.10 -2.21
CA LEU A 250 -1.39 25.14 -3.09
C LEU A 250 -2.33 24.27 -2.27
N LYS A 251 -3.59 24.19 -2.69
CA LYS A 251 -4.61 23.33 -2.11
C LYS A 251 -5.06 22.31 -3.15
N VAL A 252 -4.99 21.04 -2.79
CA VAL A 252 -5.49 19.92 -3.58
C VAL A 252 -6.43 19.08 -2.73
N ASP A 253 -7.48 18.53 -3.33
CA ASP A 253 -8.30 17.54 -2.65
C ASP A 253 -7.91 16.10 -3.00
N ILE A 254 -8.09 15.20 -2.04
CA ILE A 254 -7.94 13.77 -2.24
C ILE A 254 -9.17 13.09 -1.64
N LYS A 255 -9.64 12.01 -2.25
CA LYS A 255 -10.82 11.27 -1.78
C LYS A 255 -10.39 9.94 -1.18
N THR A 256 -10.83 9.63 0.04
CA THR A 256 -10.58 8.31 0.67
C THR A 256 -11.73 7.32 0.43
N PRO A 257 -11.44 6.00 0.50
CA PRO A 257 -12.39 4.95 0.17
C PRO A 257 -13.65 4.90 1.03
N LYS A 258 -13.60 5.41 2.28
CA LYS A 258 -14.72 5.29 3.24
C LYS A 258 -15.96 6.11 2.88
N SER A 259 -15.93 6.87 1.79
CA SER A 259 -16.93 7.89 1.49
C SER A 259 -18.11 7.47 0.63
N MET A 260 -18.00 6.44 -0.22
CA MET A 260 -19.09 5.89 -1.04
C MET A 260 -18.58 4.71 -1.87
N ASN A 261 -19.47 3.76 -2.21
CA ASN A 261 -19.20 2.52 -2.98
C ASN A 261 -18.74 2.72 -4.45
N TRP A 262 -18.28 3.92 -4.84
CA TRP A 262 -17.83 4.18 -6.21
C TRP A 262 -16.32 3.98 -6.30
N GLU A 263 -15.91 2.78 -6.70
CA GLU A 263 -14.50 2.38 -6.87
C GLU A 263 -13.70 3.31 -7.80
N LYS A 264 -14.39 4.03 -8.70
CA LYS A 264 -13.78 4.92 -9.70
C LYS A 264 -13.19 6.22 -9.13
N GLU A 265 -13.45 6.55 -7.87
CA GLU A 265 -12.98 7.80 -7.27
C GLU A 265 -11.94 7.59 -6.16
N LYS A 266 -11.41 6.37 -6.01
CA LYS A 266 -10.29 6.12 -5.08
C LYS A 266 -9.01 6.66 -5.72
N LEU A 267 -8.12 7.24 -4.92
CA LEU A 267 -6.81 7.70 -5.35
C LEU A 267 -5.75 6.63 -5.01
N PRO A 268 -5.24 5.88 -6.00
CA PRO A 268 -4.14 4.92 -5.80
C PRO A 268 -2.89 5.57 -5.20
N ILE A 269 -2.07 4.76 -4.54
CA ILE A 269 -0.78 5.23 -3.98
C ILE A 269 0.15 5.78 -5.07
N LYS A 270 0.15 5.20 -6.27
CA LYS A 270 0.93 5.70 -7.41
C LYS A 270 0.55 7.11 -7.82
N ASP A 271 -0.72 7.45 -7.71
CA ASP A 271 -1.25 8.75 -8.11
C ASP A 271 -0.96 9.78 -7.02
N LEU A 272 -1.03 9.38 -5.75
CA LEU A 272 -0.49 10.18 -4.63
C LEU A 272 1.01 10.47 -4.82
N LYS A 273 1.82 9.46 -5.13
CA LYS A 273 3.25 9.64 -5.41
C LYS A 273 3.49 10.58 -6.59
N GLY A 274 2.76 10.40 -7.69
CA GLY A 274 2.85 11.25 -8.89
C GLY A 274 2.53 12.71 -8.57
N MET A 275 1.46 12.95 -7.83
CA MET A 275 1.08 14.27 -7.35
C MET A 275 2.21 14.92 -6.51
N PHE A 276 2.76 14.20 -5.54
CA PHE A 276 3.86 14.71 -4.71
C PHE A 276 5.13 15.02 -5.50
N LYS A 277 5.46 14.17 -6.49
CA LYS A 277 6.60 14.39 -7.39
C LYS A 277 6.45 15.66 -8.21
N ILE A 278 5.27 15.89 -8.80
CA ILE A 278 4.97 17.10 -9.58
C ILE A 278 5.05 18.35 -8.70
N ILE A 279 4.50 18.28 -7.47
CA ILE A 279 4.58 19.39 -6.52
C ILE A 279 6.03 19.70 -6.14
N ASN A 280 6.87 18.68 -5.93
CA ASN A 280 8.29 18.87 -5.67
C ASN A 280 9.02 19.51 -6.86
N GLN A 281 8.76 19.05 -8.08
CA GLN A 281 9.35 19.63 -9.29
C GLN A 281 8.95 21.10 -9.50
N PHE A 282 7.78 21.50 -9.01
CA PHE A 282 7.35 22.90 -9.04
C PHE A 282 8.08 23.78 -8.01
N LYS A 283 8.43 23.19 -6.85
CA LYS A 283 9.20 23.85 -5.78
C LYS A 283 10.63 24.17 -6.23
N GLU A 284 11.21 23.30 -7.07
CA GLU A 284 12.50 23.50 -7.75
C GLU A 284 12.41 24.57 -8.87
#